data_AF-A0A534K8M8-F1
#
_entry.id   AF-A0A534K8M8-F1
#
_cell.length_a   1.000
_cell.length_b   1.000
_cell.length_c   1.000
_cell.angle_alpha   90.00
_cell.angle_beta   90.00
_cell.angle_gamma   90.00
#
_symmetry.space_group_name_H-M   'P 1'
#
loop_
_entity.id
_entity.type
_entity.pdbx_description
1 polymer ?
#
loop_
_entity_poly.entity_id
_entity_poly.type
_entity_poly.pdbx_seq_one_letter_code
_entity_poly.pdbx_strand_id
1 'polypeptide(L)'
;MMMDRKKMLVAAMIAAGLLFLMVGAILVDVSRAAPRPGEPADAVLNRADLANVWGPAIGHFGIFLFVLGLVAASLLIEDMDVFVRLFLLIVAFVALLLVLAGSTTIFG
;
A
#
# COMPACT_ATOMS: atom_id res chain seq x y z
N MET A 1 15.26 -5.02 -26.37
CA MET A 1 13.78 -5.10 -26.29
C MET A 1 13.31 -4.01 -25.35
N MET A 2 12.69 -2.95 -25.87
CA MET A 2 12.21 -1.83 -25.05
C MET A 2 10.85 -2.20 -24.48
N MET A 3 10.67 -2.08 -23.15
CA MET A 3 9.40 -2.38 -22.52
C MET A 3 8.32 -1.41 -23.04
N ASP A 4 7.15 -1.95 -23.42
CA ASP A 4 6.00 -1.14 -23.82
C ASP A 4 5.64 -0.16 -22.70
N ARG A 5 5.35 1.10 -23.05
CA ARG A 5 4.99 2.17 -22.12
C ARG A 5 3.85 1.76 -21.20
N LYS A 6 2.87 0.98 -21.69
CA LYS A 6 1.76 0.46 -20.87
C LYS A 6 2.26 -0.46 -19.77
N LYS A 7 3.13 -1.41 -20.12
CA LYS A 7 3.73 -2.37 -19.16
C LYS A 7 4.62 -1.66 -18.15
N MET A 8 5.35 -0.64 -18.60
CA MET A 8 6.16 0.20 -17.72
C MET A 8 5.30 0.96 -16.70
N LEU A 9 4.20 1.57 -17.13
CA LEU A 9 3.29 2.30 -16.25
C LEU A 9 2.65 1.36 -15.22
N VAL A 10 2.16 0.19 -15.65
CA VAL A 10 1.60 -0.82 -14.76
C VAL A 10 2.63 -1.27 -13.72
N ALA A 11 3.84 -1.63 -14.16
CA ALA A 11 4.92 -2.03 -13.27
C ALA A 11 5.28 -0.91 -12.28
N ALA A 12 5.32 0.34 -12.73
CA ALA A 12 5.59 1.49 -11.88
C ALA A 12 4.48 1.71 -10.83
N MET A 13 3.20 1.56 -11.19
CA MET A 13 2.10 1.66 -10.21
C MET A 13 2.17 0.55 -9.16
N ILE A 14 2.43 -0.68 -9.57
CA ILE A 14 2.60 -1.81 -8.64
C ILE A 14 3.78 -1.56 -7.70
N ALA A 15 4.94 -1.20 -8.25
CA ALA A 15 6.14 -0.93 -7.47
C ALA A 15 5.95 0.25 -6.50
N ALA A 16 5.32 1.34 -6.96
CA ALA A 16 5.01 2.48 -6.12
C ALA A 16 4.01 2.10 -5.01
N GLY A 17 2.98 1.31 -5.31
CA GLY A 17 2.04 0.81 -4.30
C GLY A 17 2.73 0.00 -3.20
N LEU A 18 3.62 -0.93 -3.60
CA LEU A 18 4.44 -1.69 -2.67
C LEU A 18 5.39 -0.81 -1.85
N LEU A 19 5.98 0.21 -2.47
CA LEU A 19 6.85 1.16 -1.78
C LEU A 19 6.07 1.94 -0.70
N PHE A 20 4.89 2.47 -1.02
CA PHE A 20 4.07 3.16 -0.04
C PHE A 20 3.58 2.24 1.07
N LEU A 21 3.23 0.98 0.76
CA LEU A 21 2.92 -0.02 1.78
C LEU A 21 4.08 -0.24 2.76
N MET A 22 5.29 -0.39 2.21
CA MET A 22 6.50 -0.51 3.02
C MET A 22 6.72 0.72 3.89
N VAL A 23 6.59 1.93 3.33
CA VAL A 23 6.74 3.18 4.10
C VAL A 23 5.71 3.28 5.21
N GLY A 24 4.43 2.97 4.93
CA GLY A 24 3.37 2.95 5.93
C GLY A 24 3.67 1.99 7.08
N ALA A 25 4.13 0.78 6.77
CA ALA A 25 4.55 -0.21 7.78
C ALA A 25 5.74 0.29 8.61
N ILE A 26 6.76 0.86 7.97
CA ILE A 26 7.93 1.43 8.67
C ILE A 26 7.51 2.53 9.65
N LEU A 27 6.59 3.42 9.27
CA LEU A 27 6.10 4.47 10.18
C LEU A 27 5.43 3.88 11.42
N VAL A 28 4.61 2.83 11.25
CA VAL A 28 4.00 2.11 12.37
C VAL A 28 5.08 1.46 13.24
N ASP A 29 6.10 0.85 12.66
CA ASP A 29 7.19 0.23 13.43
C ASP A 29 8.04 1.26 14.18
N VAL A 30 8.33 2.41 13.55
CA VAL A 30 9.03 3.54 14.18
C VAL A 30 8.24 4.08 15.36
N SER A 31 6.90 4.12 15.30
CA SER A 31 6.07 4.56 16.42
C SER A 31 6.24 3.70 17.68
N ARG A 32 6.56 2.41 17.50
CA ARG A 32 6.73 1.42 18.58
C ARG A 32 8.12 1.42 19.18
N ALA A 33 9.05 2.20 18.64
CA ALA A 33 10.38 2.34 19.22
C ALA A 33 10.28 2.89 20.66
N ALA A 34 11.18 2.42 21.53
CA ALA A 34 11.20 2.83 22.93
C ALA A 34 11.36 4.36 23.06
N PRO A 35 10.60 5.01 23.97
CA PRO A 35 10.75 6.44 24.26
C PRO A 35 12.18 6.75 24.70
N ARG A 36 12.70 7.92 24.29
CA ARG A 36 13.99 8.39 24.79
C ARG A 36 13.82 8.97 26.20
N PRO A 37 14.79 8.77 27.12
CA PRO A 37 14.74 9.43 28.42
C PRO A 37 14.70 10.96 28.26
N GLY A 38 13.71 11.61 28.89
CA GLY A 38 13.52 13.06 28.79
C GLY A 38 12.84 13.54 27.51
N GLU A 39 12.23 12.66 26.73
CA GLU A 39 11.46 13.03 25.53
C GLU A 39 10.30 13.99 25.91
N PRO A 40 10.17 15.15 25.24
CA PRO A 40 9.12 16.10 25.54
C PRO A 40 7.75 15.54 25.08
N ALA A 41 6.67 16.01 25.73
CA ALA A 41 5.33 15.42 25.56
C ALA A 41 4.80 15.51 24.12
N ASP A 42 5.17 16.55 23.38
CA ASP A 42 4.86 16.74 21.97
C ASP A 42 5.53 15.68 21.08
N ALA A 43 6.78 15.31 21.37
CA ALA A 43 7.47 14.24 20.65
C ALA A 43 6.83 12.86 20.88
N VAL A 44 6.28 12.62 22.08
CA VAL A 44 5.52 11.39 22.37
C VAL A 44 4.22 11.33 21.56
N LEU A 45 3.48 12.45 21.45
CA LEU A 45 2.27 12.54 20.65
C LEU A 45 2.57 12.35 19.15
N ASN A 46 3.58 13.06 18.63
CA ASN A 46 4.01 12.92 17.24
C ASN A 46 4.38 11.47 16.89
N ARG A 47 5.03 10.76 17.83
CA ARG A 47 5.38 9.35 17.65
C ARG A 47 4.12 8.46 17.61
N ALA A 48 3.13 8.71 18.47
CA ALA A 48 1.87 7.98 18.44
C ALA A 48 1.08 8.22 17.12
N ASP A 49 1.11 9.45 16.59
CA ASP A 49 0.45 9.79 15.33
C ASP A 49 1.03 9.04 14.12
N LEU A 50 2.30 8.62 14.18
CA LEU A 50 2.89 7.77 13.14
C LEU A 50 2.15 6.41 13.03
N ALA A 51 1.72 5.84 14.15
CA ALA A 51 0.95 4.58 14.15
C ALA A 51 -0.53 4.79 13.85
N ASN A 52 -1.10 5.88 14.34
CA ASN A 52 -2.55 6.06 14.36
C ASN A 52 -3.08 6.79 13.12
N VAL A 53 -2.25 7.64 12.49
CA VAL A 53 -2.68 8.53 11.41
C VAL A 53 -1.82 8.30 10.17
N TRP A 54 -0.51 8.55 10.26
CA TRP A 54 0.35 8.63 9.08
C TRP A 54 0.66 7.26 8.47
N GLY A 55 1.00 6.27 9.29
CA GLY A 55 1.25 4.90 8.85
C GLY A 55 0.04 4.30 8.13
N PRO A 56 -1.17 4.31 8.74
CA PRO A 56 -2.39 3.87 8.09
C PRO A 56 -2.71 4.67 6.83
N ALA A 57 -2.61 6.01 6.84
CA ALA A 57 -2.92 6.83 5.67
C ALA A 57 -2.02 6.48 4.46
N ILE A 58 -0.71 6.38 4.67
CA ILE A 58 0.24 6.03 3.61
C ILE A 58 0.06 4.57 3.17
N GLY A 59 -0.18 3.66 4.12
CA GLY A 59 -0.49 2.26 3.83
C GLY A 59 -1.73 2.11 2.97
N HIS A 60 -2.83 2.80 3.30
CA HIS A 60 -4.05 2.83 2.50
C HIS A 60 -3.82 3.39 1.09
N PHE A 61 -3.05 4.47 0.96
CA PHE A 61 -2.69 4.98 -0.36
C PHE A 61 -1.91 3.94 -1.19
N GLY A 62 -0.93 3.28 -0.57
CA GLY A 62 -0.10 2.25 -1.22
C GLY A 62 -0.91 1.04 -1.69
N ILE A 63 -1.81 0.51 -0.86
CA ILE A 63 -2.63 -0.64 -1.24
C ILE A 63 -3.63 -0.30 -2.34
N PHE A 64 -4.24 0.89 -2.35
CA PHE A 64 -5.11 1.31 -3.46
C PHE A 64 -4.33 1.46 -4.77
N LEU A 65 -3.13 2.02 -4.72
CA LEU A 65 -2.26 2.13 -5.89
C LEU A 65 -1.82 0.74 -6.40
N PHE A 66 -1.53 -0.18 -5.49
CA PHE A 66 -1.21 -1.57 -5.82
C PHE A 66 -2.40 -2.28 -6.48
N VAL A 67 -3.60 -2.19 -5.89
CA VAL A 67 -4.85 -2.75 -6.45
C VAL A 67 -5.13 -2.18 -7.84
N LEU A 68 -4.99 -0.86 -8.02
CA LEU A 68 -5.13 -0.23 -9.33
C LEU A 68 -4.10 -0.77 -10.33
N GLY A 69 -2.87 -1.01 -9.88
CA GLY A 69 -1.81 -1.67 -10.64
C GLY A 69 -2.19 -3.06 -11.11
N LEU A 70 -2.73 -3.89 -10.23
CA LEU A 70 -3.17 -5.25 -10.56
C LEU A 70 -4.36 -5.26 -11.53
N VAL A 71 -5.34 -4.38 -11.32
CA VAL A 71 -6.48 -4.24 -12.25
C VAL A 71 -5.99 -3.76 -13.61
N ALA A 72 -5.15 -2.72 -13.66
CA ALA A 72 -4.58 -2.22 -14.90
C ALA A 72 -3.74 -3.28 -15.61
N ALA A 73 -2.96 -4.10 -14.89
CA ALA A 73 -2.23 -5.22 -15.45
C ALA A 73 -3.17 -6.24 -16.12
N SER A 74 -4.24 -6.63 -15.42
CA SER A 74 -5.19 -7.61 -15.91
C SER A 74 -5.94 -7.15 -17.16
N LEU A 75 -6.19 -5.84 -17.31
CA LEU A 75 -6.96 -5.27 -18.42
C LEU A 75 -6.09 -4.84 -19.60
N LEU A 76 -4.94 -4.20 -19.33
CA LEU A 76 -4.12 -3.53 -20.35
C LEU A 76 -3.01 -4.42 -20.92
N ILE A 77 -2.64 -5.50 -20.23
CA ILE A 77 -1.66 -6.48 -20.71
C ILE A 77 -2.44 -7.63 -21.34
N GLU A 78 -2.58 -7.57 -22.66
CA GLU A 78 -3.39 -8.50 -23.46
C GLU A 78 -2.62 -9.78 -23.81
N ASP A 79 -1.29 -9.73 -23.82
CA ASP A 79 -0.42 -10.88 -24.11
C ASP A 79 -0.24 -11.83 -22.91
N MET A 80 -0.97 -11.60 -21.83
CA MET A 80 -0.97 -12.41 -20.62
C MET A 80 -2.06 -13.48 -20.70
N ASP A 81 -1.76 -14.69 -20.20
CA ASP A 81 -2.73 -15.78 -20.13
C ASP A 81 -3.99 -15.35 -19.34
N VAL A 82 -5.17 -15.79 -19.81
CA VAL A 82 -6.46 -15.54 -19.17
C VAL A 82 -6.45 -15.98 -17.70
N PHE A 83 -5.75 -17.08 -17.37
CA PHE A 83 -5.65 -17.54 -15.98
C PHE A 83 -4.88 -16.55 -15.11
N VAL A 84 -3.80 -15.97 -15.64
CA VAL A 84 -3.02 -14.96 -14.91
C VAL A 84 -3.84 -13.69 -14.75
N ARG A 85 -4.57 -13.26 -15.78
CA ARG A 85 -5.46 -12.08 -15.70
C ARG A 85 -6.53 -12.26 -14.64
N LEU A 86 -7.19 -13.41 -14.61
CA LEU A 86 -8.18 -13.76 -13.58
C LEU A 86 -7.55 -13.81 -12.19
N PHE A 87 -6.36 -14.40 -12.06
CA PHE A 87 -5.63 -14.42 -10.80
C PHE A 87 -5.32 -13.00 -10.29
N LEU A 88 -4.83 -12.10 -11.15
CA LEU A 88 -4.58 -10.71 -10.77
C LEU A 88 -5.84 -9.99 -10.30
N LEU A 89 -6.99 -10.22 -10.94
CA LEU A 89 -8.27 -9.66 -10.51
C LEU A 89 -8.71 -10.20 -9.15
N ILE A 90 -8.53 -11.50 -8.90
CA ILE A 90 -8.83 -12.11 -7.60
C ILE A 90 -7.92 -11.51 -6.52
N VAL A 91 -6.61 -11.39 -6.78
CA VAL A 91 -5.67 -10.79 -5.83
C VAL A 91 -6.02 -9.33 -5.56
N ALA A 92 -6.37 -8.56 -6.60
CA ALA A 92 -6.82 -7.18 -6.45
C ALA A 92 -8.07 -7.08 -5.56
N PHE A 93 -9.04 -7.97 -5.76
CA PHE A 93 -10.26 -8.02 -4.97
C PHE A 93 -10.00 -8.40 -3.51
N VAL A 94 -9.19 -9.44 -3.27
CA VAL A 94 -8.80 -9.86 -1.90
C VAL A 94 -8.04 -8.75 -1.19
N ALA A 95 -7.10 -8.09 -1.88
CA ALA A 95 -6.37 -6.95 -1.33
C ALA A 95 -7.34 -5.81 -0.93
N LEU A 96 -8.33 -5.51 -1.76
CA LEU A 96 -9.37 -4.53 -1.43
C LEU A 96 -10.17 -4.94 -0.19
N LEU A 97 -10.59 -6.21 -0.08
CA LEU A 97 -11.30 -6.70 1.10
C LEU A 97 -10.46 -6.60 2.37
N LEU A 98 -9.16 -6.89 2.30
CA LEU A 98 -8.26 -6.75 3.45
C LEU A 98 -8.18 -5.30 3.95
N VAL A 99 -8.19 -4.33 3.05
CA VAL A 99 -8.26 -2.90 3.41
C VAL A 99 -9.56 -2.60 4.13
N LEU A 100 -10.68 -3.03 3.55
CA LEU A 100 -12.00 -2.76 4.12
C LEU A 100 -12.16 -3.41 5.51
N ALA A 101 -11.64 -4.63 5.68
CA ALA A 101 -11.72 -5.36 6.94
C ALA A 101 -10.75 -4.83 8.02
N GLY A 102 -9.61 -4.27 7.63
CA GLY A 102 -8.55 -3.85 8.55
C GLY A 102 -8.52 -2.35 8.86
N SER A 103 -9.33 -1.52 8.19
CA SER A 103 -9.21 -0.07 8.29
C SER A 103 -9.96 0.51 9.48
N THR A 104 -9.22 0.84 10.54
CA THR A 104 -9.72 1.61 11.70
C THR A 104 -9.94 3.10 11.40
N THR A 105 -9.49 3.59 10.24
CA THR A 105 -9.62 5.00 9.84
C THR A 105 -10.73 5.24 8.80
N ILE A 106 -11.19 4.20 8.09
CA ILE A 106 -12.29 4.30 7.10
C ILE A 106 -13.64 3.93 7.73
N PHE A 107 -13.67 2.98 8.67
CA PHE A 107 -14.89 2.47 9.30
C PHE A 107 -14.88 2.56 10.84
N GLY A 108 -13.91 3.28 11.42
CA GLY A 108 -13.80 3.51 12.86
C GLY A 108 -14.79 4.56 13.37
#